data_AF-A0A3D1MA18-F1
#
_entry.id   AF-A0A3D1MA18-F1
#
_cell.length_a   1.000
_cell.length_b   1.000
_cell.length_c   1.000
_cell.angle_alpha   90.00
_cell.angle_beta   90.00
_cell.angle_gamma   90.00
#
_symmetry.space_group_name_H-M   'P 1'
#
loop_
_entity.id
_entity.type
_entity.pdbx_description
1 polymer ?
#
loop_
_entity_poly.entity_id
_entity_poly.type
_entity_poly.pdbx_seq_one_letter_code
_entity_poly.pdbx_strand_id
1 'polypeptide(L)'
;GDAGNPLLGGVDCDPNLDDGFDDTRNAGNNSQATGCDKTKNSCGGGDPNDLPDMIENYMDYSTETCQVTFTAQQAGLMRAMVVLGRTGMADVYVNDVRIVDGKFRENGPSTNLHALEAGKSVIYPNPSAEEITITWPSNIEGRDISIYSVAGIHVASSIPQREVTTIDISSLLPGHYMVQIEFTNGIKEFIPLIKQ
;
A
#
# COMPACT_ATOMS: atom_id res chain seq x y z
N GLY A 1 17.11 19.31 -9.29
CA GLY A 1 17.40 17.87 -9.40
C GLY A 1 18.06 17.58 -10.74
N ASP A 2 18.87 16.53 -10.81
CA ASP A 2 19.63 16.14 -12.01
C ASP A 2 18.70 15.93 -13.21
N ALA A 3 18.90 16.77 -14.22
CA ALA A 3 18.24 16.66 -15.51
C ALA A 3 19.29 16.63 -16.61
N GLY A 4 20.15 15.61 -16.55
CA GLY A 4 21.11 15.32 -17.59
C GLY A 4 20.51 15.35 -19.00
N ASN A 5 21.15 16.10 -19.90
CA ASN A 5 20.83 16.07 -21.33
C ASN A 5 21.36 14.75 -21.95
N PRO A 6 20.47 13.84 -22.42
CA PRO A 6 20.87 12.53 -22.93
C PRO A 6 21.56 12.56 -24.31
N LEU A 7 21.58 13.72 -24.98
CA LEU A 7 22.08 13.86 -26.36
C LEU A 7 23.49 14.44 -26.47
N LEU A 8 23.95 15.23 -25.48
CA LEU A 8 25.24 15.94 -25.57
C LEU A 8 26.20 15.69 -24.40
N GLY A 9 25.81 14.93 -23.36
CA GLY A 9 26.74 14.45 -22.33
C GLY A 9 27.46 15.54 -21.51
N GLY A 10 27.02 16.79 -21.59
CA GLY A 10 27.53 17.88 -20.77
C GLY A 10 26.92 17.86 -19.38
N VAL A 11 27.66 18.37 -18.39
CA VAL A 11 27.13 18.70 -17.06
C VAL A 11 26.07 19.78 -17.25
N ASP A 12 24.81 19.42 -17.07
CA ASP A 12 23.67 20.34 -17.14
C ASP A 12 23.31 20.78 -15.73
N CYS A 13 23.50 22.06 -15.44
CA CYS A 13 23.16 22.69 -14.17
C CYS A 13 22.05 23.72 -14.34
N ASP A 14 21.23 23.58 -15.39
CA ASP A 14 20.11 24.47 -15.65
C ASP A 14 19.10 24.39 -14.49
N PRO A 15 18.90 25.47 -13.71
CA PRO A 15 17.96 25.48 -12.60
C PRO A 15 16.49 25.33 -13.03
N ASN A 16 16.20 25.42 -14.34
CA ASN A 16 14.86 25.19 -14.88
C ASN A 16 14.57 23.72 -15.17
N LEU A 17 15.59 22.87 -15.12
CA LEU A 17 15.45 21.43 -15.26
C LEU A 17 15.58 20.80 -13.88
N ASP A 18 14.53 20.08 -13.48
CA ASP A 18 14.39 19.57 -12.13
C ASP A 18 13.79 18.16 -12.15
N ASP A 19 14.18 17.33 -11.19
CA ASP A 19 13.61 15.99 -11.00
C ASP A 19 12.28 16.04 -10.20
N GLY A 20 11.89 17.24 -9.76
CA GLY A 20 10.61 17.52 -9.10
C GLY A 20 10.63 17.28 -7.60
N PHE A 21 11.81 17.22 -6.97
CA PHE A 21 11.95 17.06 -5.52
C PHE A 21 12.86 18.14 -4.92
N ASP A 22 12.32 18.98 -4.03
CA ASP A 22 13.14 20.06 -3.42
C ASP A 22 14.24 19.52 -2.50
N ASP A 23 14.13 18.27 -2.04
CA ASP A 23 15.10 17.62 -1.17
C ASP A 23 16.16 16.81 -1.93
N THR A 24 16.11 16.80 -3.26
CA THR A 24 17.23 16.41 -4.11
C THR A 24 17.97 17.64 -4.59
N ARG A 25 19.22 17.78 -4.15
CA ARG A 25 20.03 18.93 -4.51
C ARG A 25 20.23 18.99 -6.01
N ASN A 26 20.41 20.21 -6.51
CA ASN A 26 20.74 20.40 -7.91
C ASN A 26 22.11 19.77 -8.18
N ALA A 27 22.17 18.92 -9.19
CA ALA A 27 23.37 18.19 -9.53
C ALA A 27 23.48 18.06 -11.04
N GLY A 28 24.72 17.91 -11.49
CA GLY A 28 25.04 17.79 -12.90
C GLY A 28 24.68 16.41 -13.44
N ASN A 29 24.71 16.29 -14.76
CA ASN A 29 24.46 15.05 -15.50
C ASN A 29 25.24 13.85 -14.93
N ASN A 30 24.55 12.93 -14.24
CA ASN A 30 25.11 11.80 -13.50
C ASN A 30 26.25 12.25 -12.56
N SER A 31 25.89 12.64 -11.34
CA SER A 31 26.80 13.27 -10.36
C SER A 31 28.11 12.49 -10.20
N GLN A 32 28.12 11.16 -10.30
CA GLN A 32 29.38 10.41 -10.41
C GLN A 32 29.28 9.04 -11.11
N ALA A 33 29.29 9.02 -12.45
CA ALA A 33 29.27 7.75 -13.21
C ALA A 33 30.48 6.81 -12.96
N THR A 34 31.56 7.25 -12.30
CA THR A 34 32.69 6.39 -11.93
C THR A 34 33.29 6.80 -10.58
N GLY A 35 33.28 5.87 -9.62
CA GLY A 35 33.86 6.09 -8.28
C GLY A 35 32.85 6.52 -7.21
N CYS A 36 33.36 7.11 -6.13
CA CYS A 36 32.59 7.45 -4.92
C CYS A 36 33.12 8.70 -4.20
N ASP A 37 33.26 9.80 -4.94
CA ASP A 37 33.76 11.04 -4.36
C ASP A 37 32.65 11.80 -3.62
N LYS A 38 32.62 11.66 -2.30
CA LYS A 38 31.64 12.31 -1.40
C LYS A 38 31.80 13.81 -1.29
N THR A 39 32.83 14.39 -1.91
CA THR A 39 33.09 15.83 -1.90
C THR A 39 32.71 16.50 -3.21
N LYS A 40 32.26 15.72 -4.19
CA LYS A 40 31.89 16.22 -5.52
C LYS A 40 30.66 17.13 -5.41
N ASN A 41 30.75 18.27 -6.07
CA ASN A 41 29.67 19.22 -6.24
C ASN A 41 29.70 19.68 -7.70
N SER A 42 28.85 19.08 -8.52
CA SER A 42 28.87 19.25 -9.98
C SER A 42 28.22 20.55 -10.41
N CYS A 43 27.26 21.07 -9.63
CA CYS A 43 26.58 22.33 -9.88
C CYS A 43 26.90 23.40 -8.84
N GLY A 44 28.13 23.35 -8.32
CA GLY A 44 28.55 24.19 -7.22
C GLY A 44 28.57 25.67 -7.60
N GLY A 45 27.61 26.45 -7.09
CA GLY A 45 27.43 27.87 -7.42
C GLY A 45 28.31 28.82 -6.60
N GLY A 46 29.08 28.29 -5.64
CA GLY A 46 29.88 29.09 -4.71
C GLY A 46 29.08 29.72 -3.57
N ASP A 47 27.85 29.25 -3.34
CA ASP A 47 27.05 29.69 -2.20
C ASP A 47 27.64 29.15 -0.88
N PRO A 48 27.64 29.95 0.22
CA PRO A 48 28.27 29.55 1.49
C PRO A 48 27.67 28.29 2.14
N ASN A 49 26.47 27.89 1.73
CA ASN A 49 25.74 26.71 2.22
C ASN A 49 25.55 25.65 1.14
N ASP A 50 26.32 25.74 0.05
CA ASP A 50 26.27 24.77 -1.02
C ASP A 50 26.94 23.46 -0.58
N LEU A 51 26.17 22.38 -0.61
CA LEU A 51 26.58 21.09 -0.09
C LEU A 51 26.83 20.14 -1.27
N PRO A 52 27.69 19.11 -1.10
CA PRO A 52 27.99 18.15 -2.16
C PRO A 52 26.74 17.52 -2.80
N ASP A 53 26.92 17.04 -4.03
CA ASP A 53 25.94 16.25 -4.75
C ASP A 53 25.55 15.01 -3.94
N MET A 54 24.29 14.60 -4.00
CA MET A 54 23.83 13.41 -3.29
C MET A 54 24.14 12.13 -4.07
N ILE A 55 25.42 11.80 -4.19
CA ILE A 55 25.88 10.56 -4.85
C ILE A 55 25.43 9.28 -4.13
N GLU A 56 24.99 9.41 -2.89
CA GLU A 56 24.37 8.35 -2.11
C GLU A 56 22.92 8.07 -2.51
N ASN A 57 22.31 8.92 -3.32
CA ASN A 57 20.94 8.76 -3.77
C ASN A 57 20.84 7.62 -4.78
N TYR A 58 19.87 6.73 -4.62
CA TYR A 58 19.66 5.63 -5.58
C TYR A 58 19.24 6.11 -6.99
N MET A 59 18.78 7.36 -7.14
CA MET A 59 18.42 7.92 -8.44
C MET A 59 19.62 8.53 -9.18
N ASP A 60 20.78 8.66 -8.54
CA ASP A 60 22.01 9.03 -9.22
C ASP A 60 22.66 7.81 -9.88
N TYR A 61 23.41 8.00 -10.96
CA TYR A 61 24.14 6.91 -11.66
C TYR A 61 25.51 6.63 -11.04
N SER A 62 25.63 6.89 -9.74
CA SER A 62 26.79 6.55 -8.93
C SER A 62 27.00 5.04 -8.82
N THR A 63 28.22 4.64 -8.47
CA THR A 63 28.52 3.22 -8.23
C THR A 63 27.70 2.67 -7.06
N GLU A 64 27.30 1.40 -7.15
CA GLU A 64 26.47 0.73 -6.13
C GLU A 64 27.06 0.82 -4.71
N THR A 65 28.38 0.93 -4.58
CA THR A 65 29.07 1.10 -3.30
C THR A 65 28.76 2.43 -2.61
N CYS A 66 28.22 3.41 -3.33
CA CYS A 66 27.87 4.74 -2.80
C CYS A 66 26.38 4.87 -2.52
N GLN A 67 25.53 4.22 -3.31
CA GLN A 67 24.09 4.37 -3.26
C GLN A 67 23.52 3.70 -2.00
N VAL A 68 22.96 4.49 -1.08
CA VAL A 68 22.45 3.98 0.20
C VAL A 68 21.14 4.61 0.65
N THR A 69 20.65 5.68 0.01
CA THR A 69 19.47 6.41 0.50
C THR A 69 18.52 6.86 -0.59
N PHE A 70 17.25 6.98 -0.20
CA PHE A 70 16.26 7.83 -0.86
C PHE A 70 16.03 9.08 0.00
N THR A 71 15.51 10.14 -0.60
CA THR A 71 15.06 11.32 0.15
C THR A 71 13.64 11.14 0.69
N ALA A 72 13.19 12.07 1.54
CA ALA A 72 11.87 12.03 2.15
C ALA A 72 10.76 12.24 1.11
N GLN A 73 10.96 13.17 0.16
CA GLN A 73 9.99 13.46 -0.90
C GLN A 73 9.94 12.35 -1.96
N GLN A 74 11.09 11.78 -2.34
CA GLN A 74 11.13 10.59 -3.19
C GLN A 74 10.36 9.43 -2.55
N ALA A 75 10.57 9.17 -1.26
CA ALA A 75 9.81 8.17 -0.52
C ALA A 75 8.32 8.53 -0.40
N GLY A 76 8.00 9.83 -0.32
CA GLY A 76 6.64 10.35 -0.40
C GLY A 76 5.95 9.97 -1.71
N LEU A 77 6.59 10.23 -2.86
CA LEU A 77 6.06 9.86 -4.17
C LEU A 77 5.90 8.35 -4.31
N MET A 78 6.88 7.56 -3.87
CA MET A 78 6.79 6.09 -3.89
C MET A 78 5.57 5.60 -3.10
N ARG A 79 5.37 6.09 -1.86
CA ARG A 79 4.19 5.75 -1.06
C ARG A 79 2.90 6.20 -1.73
N ALA A 80 2.87 7.41 -2.29
CA ALA A 80 1.70 7.93 -2.99
C ALA A 80 1.33 7.05 -4.21
N MET A 81 2.31 6.59 -4.98
CA MET A 81 2.07 5.73 -6.15
C MET A 81 1.54 4.35 -5.76
N VAL A 82 2.01 3.78 -4.64
CA VAL A 82 1.49 2.50 -4.14
C VAL A 82 0.03 2.62 -3.71
N VAL A 83 -0.39 3.78 -3.20
CA VAL A 83 -1.78 4.02 -2.76
C VAL A 83 -2.68 4.44 -3.92
N LEU A 84 -2.23 5.37 -4.78
CA LEU A 84 -3.06 6.03 -5.79
C LEU A 84 -2.93 5.40 -7.17
N GLY A 85 -1.69 5.07 -7.58
CA GLY A 85 -1.38 4.62 -8.94
C GLY A 85 -1.38 3.10 -9.11
N ARG A 86 -1.18 2.34 -8.03
CA ARG A 86 -1.09 0.88 -8.00
C ARG A 86 -2.01 0.30 -6.94
N THR A 87 -3.30 0.59 -7.07
CA THR A 87 -4.33 0.15 -6.14
C THR A 87 -4.24 -1.37 -5.92
N GLY A 88 -4.21 -1.79 -4.65
CA GLY A 88 -4.03 -3.20 -4.26
C GLY A 88 -2.61 -3.60 -3.84
N MET A 89 -1.61 -2.71 -3.96
CA MET A 89 -0.26 -2.99 -3.46
C MET A 89 -0.02 -2.57 -1.99
N ALA A 90 -0.79 -1.62 -1.46
CA ALA A 90 -0.81 -1.32 -0.04
C ALA A 90 -2.18 -0.89 0.46
N ASP A 91 -2.39 -1.15 1.75
CA ASP A 91 -3.56 -0.75 2.50
C ASP A 91 -3.18 0.40 3.43
N VAL A 92 -3.91 1.52 3.36
CA VAL A 92 -3.67 2.67 4.23
C VAL A 92 -4.58 2.57 5.43
N TYR A 93 -4.01 2.64 6.63
CA TYR A 93 -4.78 2.64 7.87
C TYR A 93 -4.68 4.01 8.57
N VAL A 94 -5.81 4.58 8.99
CA VAL A 94 -5.86 5.78 9.84
C VAL A 94 -6.65 5.44 11.09
N ASN A 95 -6.02 5.47 12.27
CA ASN A 95 -6.64 5.03 13.53
C ASN A 95 -7.29 3.64 13.41
N ASP A 96 -6.53 2.66 12.91
CA ASP A 96 -6.97 1.27 12.65
C ASP A 96 -8.10 1.09 11.61
N VAL A 97 -8.42 2.14 10.85
CA VAL A 97 -9.37 2.08 9.72
C VAL A 97 -8.65 1.94 8.39
N ARG A 98 -8.90 0.83 7.67
CA ARG A 98 -8.48 0.65 6.28
C ARG A 98 -9.22 1.65 5.37
N ILE A 99 -8.49 2.57 4.78
CA ILE A 99 -8.96 3.47 3.72
C ILE A 99 -8.93 2.69 2.41
N VAL A 100 -10.12 2.29 1.96
CA VAL A 100 -10.30 1.64 0.66
C VAL A 100 -10.34 2.71 -0.43
N ASP A 101 -9.52 2.54 -1.46
CA ASP A 101 -9.55 3.30 -2.72
C ASP A 101 -9.15 4.79 -2.71
N GLY A 102 -8.36 5.27 -1.73
CA GLY A 102 -7.62 6.55 -1.87
C GLY A 102 -8.45 7.81 -2.22
N LYS A 103 -9.78 7.70 -2.23
CA LYS A 103 -10.71 8.79 -2.49
C LYS A 103 -11.07 9.39 -1.16
N PHE A 104 -10.33 10.41 -0.76
CA PHE A 104 -10.90 11.44 0.11
C PHE A 104 -12.19 11.92 -0.57
N ARG A 105 -13.36 11.53 -0.05
CA ARG A 105 -14.61 12.20 -0.43
C ARG A 105 -14.52 13.59 0.18
N GLU A 106 -14.08 14.57 -0.60
CA GLU A 106 -13.93 15.98 -0.16
C GLU A 106 -15.22 16.63 0.33
N ASN A 107 -16.37 15.95 0.39
CA ASN A 107 -17.62 16.50 0.94
C ASN A 107 -18.48 15.45 1.69
N GLY A 108 -17.87 14.44 2.29
CA GLY A 108 -18.58 13.47 3.14
C GLY A 108 -18.41 13.82 4.62
N PRO A 109 -19.47 13.78 5.46
CA PRO A 109 -19.28 13.89 6.90
C PRO A 109 -18.35 12.77 7.34
N SER A 110 -17.33 13.12 8.11
CA SER A 110 -16.39 12.20 8.74
C SER A 110 -17.17 11.05 9.36
N THR A 111 -17.15 9.88 8.72
CA THR A 111 -17.80 8.70 9.29
C THR A 111 -16.94 8.27 10.46
N ASN A 112 -17.38 8.62 11.66
CA ASN A 112 -16.76 8.24 12.92
C ASN A 112 -16.38 6.76 12.89
N LEU A 113 -15.24 6.40 13.48
CA LEU A 113 -14.72 5.03 13.63
C LEU A 113 -15.81 3.98 13.95
N HIS A 114 -16.76 4.34 14.82
CA HIS A 114 -17.93 3.51 15.17
C HIS A 114 -18.91 3.22 14.02
N ALA A 115 -19.07 4.13 13.05
CA ALA A 115 -19.93 3.94 11.88
C ALA A 115 -19.31 2.99 10.85
N LEU A 116 -17.99 2.80 10.87
CA LEU A 116 -17.30 1.85 9.99
C LEU A 116 -17.11 0.47 10.65
N GLU A 117 -16.94 0.40 11.97
CA GLU A 117 -17.00 -0.86 12.73
C GLU A 117 -18.41 -1.48 12.73
N ALA A 118 -19.46 -0.64 12.76
CA ALA A 118 -20.84 -1.08 12.51
C ALA A 118 -21.10 -1.53 11.06
N GLY A 119 -20.10 -1.36 10.17
CA GLY A 119 -20.16 -1.61 8.74
C GLY A 119 -19.37 -2.83 8.25
N LYS A 120 -18.70 -3.58 9.14
CA LYS A 120 -17.88 -4.74 8.77
C LYS A 120 -18.58 -6.06 9.08
N SER A 121 -18.29 -7.07 8.28
CA SER A 121 -18.76 -8.42 8.55
C SER A 121 -17.93 -9.04 9.67
N VAL A 122 -18.58 -9.77 10.58
CA VAL A 122 -17.93 -10.37 11.75
C VAL A 122 -18.25 -11.85 11.79
N ILE A 123 -17.25 -12.66 12.17
CA ILE A 123 -17.39 -14.10 12.40
C ILE A 123 -17.15 -14.39 13.88
N TYR A 124 -18.08 -15.07 14.52
CA TYR A 124 -17.95 -15.53 15.91
C TYR A 124 -18.66 -16.87 16.15
N PRO A 125 -18.17 -17.72 17.09
CA PRO A 125 -16.88 -17.58 17.75
C PRO A 125 -15.73 -17.80 16.77
N ASN A 126 -14.57 -17.21 17.05
CA ASN A 126 -13.34 -17.45 16.31
C ASN A 126 -12.17 -17.32 17.29
N PRO A 127 -11.51 -18.42 17.71
CA PRO A 127 -11.63 -19.79 17.19
C PRO A 127 -12.99 -20.48 17.45
N SER A 128 -13.35 -21.47 16.61
CA SER A 128 -14.58 -22.27 16.75
C SER A 128 -14.36 -23.77 16.51
N ALA A 129 -15.20 -24.62 17.12
CA ALA A 129 -15.16 -26.07 17.02
C ALA A 129 -16.24 -26.67 16.11
N GLU A 130 -17.50 -26.22 16.21
CA GLU A 130 -18.62 -26.88 15.51
C GLU A 130 -19.37 -25.93 14.58
N GLU A 131 -19.60 -24.69 15.00
CA GLU A 131 -20.39 -23.75 14.21
C GLU A 131 -19.83 -22.33 14.30
N ILE A 132 -20.08 -21.54 13.26
CA ILE A 132 -19.78 -20.12 13.25
C ILE A 132 -21.02 -19.34 12.84
N THR A 133 -21.14 -18.15 13.42
CA THR A 133 -22.14 -17.17 13.04
C THR A 133 -21.45 -16.02 12.33
N ILE A 134 -21.99 -15.67 11.17
CA ILE A 134 -21.52 -14.57 10.33
C ILE A 134 -22.60 -13.50 10.34
N THR A 135 -22.21 -12.27 10.67
CA THR A 135 -23.10 -11.10 10.67
C THR A 135 -22.52 -10.02 9.78
N TRP A 136 -23.36 -9.31 9.04
CA TRP A 136 -22.96 -8.14 8.25
C TRP A 136 -24.00 -7.02 8.41
N PRO A 137 -23.68 -5.79 7.96
CA PRO A 137 -24.59 -4.64 8.08
C PRO A 137 -25.90 -4.83 7.31
N SER A 138 -27.01 -4.34 7.88
CA SER A 138 -28.36 -4.46 7.29
C SER A 138 -28.56 -3.75 5.96
N ASN A 139 -27.65 -2.84 5.58
CA ASN A 139 -27.70 -2.14 4.30
C ASN A 139 -27.07 -2.93 3.14
N ILE A 140 -26.53 -4.12 3.39
CA ILE A 140 -25.98 -5.00 2.36
C ILE A 140 -26.50 -6.43 2.52
N GLU A 141 -26.72 -7.10 1.39
CA GLU A 141 -27.16 -8.49 1.37
C GLU A 141 -26.01 -9.40 0.91
N GLY A 142 -25.76 -10.45 1.69
CA GLY A 142 -24.90 -11.54 1.25
C GLY A 142 -25.53 -12.30 0.09
N ARG A 143 -24.72 -12.69 -0.89
CA ARG A 143 -25.10 -13.52 -2.05
C ARG A 143 -24.58 -14.95 -1.91
N ASP A 144 -23.31 -15.09 -1.56
CA ASP A 144 -22.65 -16.38 -1.38
C ASP A 144 -21.63 -16.30 -0.25
N ILE A 145 -21.54 -17.37 0.54
CA ILE A 145 -20.47 -17.55 1.52
C ILE A 145 -19.71 -18.80 1.12
N SER A 146 -18.39 -18.68 0.99
CA SER A 146 -17.49 -19.76 0.60
C SER A 146 -16.32 -19.86 1.56
N ILE A 147 -16.01 -21.05 2.04
CA ILE A 147 -14.88 -21.32 2.93
C ILE A 147 -13.77 -21.98 2.12
N TYR A 148 -12.56 -21.45 2.26
CA TYR A 148 -11.35 -21.95 1.62
C TYR A 148 -10.32 -22.35 2.67
N SER A 149 -9.55 -23.40 2.38
CA SER A 149 -8.30 -23.66 3.09
C SER A 149 -7.27 -22.57 2.78
N VAL A 150 -6.21 -22.46 3.59
CA VAL A 150 -5.06 -21.57 3.30
C VAL A 150 -4.36 -21.87 1.97
N ALA A 151 -4.56 -23.07 1.40
CA ALA A 151 -4.06 -23.43 0.07
C ALA A 151 -5.00 -22.99 -1.07
N GLY A 152 -6.11 -22.31 -0.78
CA GLY A 152 -7.10 -21.85 -1.75
C GLY A 152 -8.11 -22.92 -2.19
N ILE A 153 -8.07 -24.11 -1.60
CA ILE A 153 -9.04 -25.17 -1.89
C ILE A 153 -10.39 -24.82 -1.27
N HIS A 154 -11.46 -24.84 -2.07
CA HIS A 154 -12.84 -24.68 -1.62
C HIS A 154 -13.28 -25.89 -0.79
N VAL A 155 -13.77 -25.65 0.43
CA VAL A 155 -14.13 -26.71 1.39
C VAL A 155 -15.61 -26.71 1.78
N ALA A 156 -16.28 -25.56 1.74
CA ALA A 156 -17.71 -25.45 2.03
C ALA A 156 -18.29 -24.19 1.39
N SER A 157 -19.60 -24.19 1.13
CA SER A 157 -20.36 -23.00 0.77
C SER A 157 -21.71 -22.97 1.46
N SER A 158 -22.24 -21.77 1.66
CA SER A 158 -23.60 -21.53 2.14
C SER A 158 -24.20 -20.32 1.45
N ILE A 159 -25.51 -20.38 1.20
CA ILE A 159 -26.27 -19.24 0.69
C ILE A 159 -26.92 -18.56 1.89
N PRO A 160 -26.54 -17.30 2.18
CA PRO A 160 -27.10 -16.58 3.33
C PRO A 160 -28.60 -16.37 3.17
N GLN A 161 -29.36 -16.63 4.23
CA GLN A 161 -30.83 -16.47 4.25
C GLN A 161 -31.26 -15.13 4.87
N ARG A 162 -30.42 -14.57 5.76
CA ARG A 162 -30.65 -13.35 6.54
C ARG A 162 -29.32 -12.68 6.83
N GLU A 163 -29.35 -11.45 7.36
CA GLU A 163 -28.20 -10.66 7.85
C GLU A 163 -27.30 -11.40 8.86
N VAL A 164 -27.86 -12.43 9.50
CA VAL A 164 -27.16 -13.37 10.38
C VAL A 164 -27.31 -14.77 9.78
N THR A 165 -26.19 -15.43 9.51
CA THR A 165 -26.15 -16.80 8.99
C THR A 165 -25.22 -17.66 9.83
N THR A 166 -25.73 -18.81 10.29
CA THR A 166 -24.95 -19.82 11.02
C THR A 166 -24.51 -20.91 10.06
N ILE A 167 -23.25 -21.33 10.15
CA ILE A 167 -22.63 -22.36 9.31
C ILE A 167 -22.02 -23.42 10.21
N ASP A 168 -22.38 -24.68 9.97
CA ASP A 168 -21.75 -25.85 10.56
C ASP A 168 -20.38 -26.10 9.91
N ILE A 169 -19.34 -26.13 10.74
CA ILE A 169 -17.95 -26.39 10.37
C ILE A 169 -17.38 -27.63 11.06
N SER A 170 -18.22 -28.44 11.71
CA SER A 170 -17.81 -29.66 12.43
C SER A 170 -17.06 -30.68 11.54
N SER A 171 -17.37 -30.69 10.24
CA SER A 171 -16.73 -31.54 9.24
C SER A 171 -15.33 -31.08 8.82
N LEU A 172 -14.94 -29.85 9.15
CA LEU A 172 -13.63 -29.32 8.83
C LEU A 172 -12.57 -29.85 9.81
N LEU A 173 -11.38 -30.13 9.29
CA LEU A 173 -10.23 -30.48 10.12
C LEU A 173 -9.77 -29.24 10.91
N PRO A 174 -9.17 -29.41 12.11
CA PRO A 174 -8.55 -28.30 12.84
C PRO A 174 -7.50 -27.59 11.98
N GLY A 175 -7.54 -26.26 11.96
CA GLY A 175 -6.63 -25.46 11.15
C GLY A 175 -7.12 -24.05 10.82
N HIS A 176 -6.39 -23.40 9.93
CA HIS A 176 -6.70 -22.05 9.45
C HIS A 176 -7.47 -22.12 8.13
N TYR A 177 -8.51 -21.29 8.03
CA TYR A 177 -9.38 -21.16 6.89
C TYR A 177 -9.61 -19.69 6.56
N MET A 178 -10.04 -19.42 5.33
CA MET A 178 -10.47 -18.11 4.88
C MET A 178 -11.94 -18.19 4.47
N VAL A 179 -12.78 -17.39 5.10
CA VAL A 179 -14.19 -17.26 4.75
C VAL A 179 -14.34 -16.07 3.81
N GLN A 180 -14.83 -16.34 2.61
CA GLN A 180 -15.19 -15.33 1.63
C GLN A 180 -16.69 -15.07 1.68
N ILE A 181 -17.09 -13.81 1.79
CA ILE A 181 -18.47 -13.36 1.67
C ILE A 181 -18.57 -12.54 0.39
N GLU A 182 -19.42 -12.95 -0.53
CA GLU A 182 -19.75 -12.18 -1.73
C GLU A 182 -21.10 -11.49 -1.53
N PHE A 183 -21.15 -10.18 -1.73
CA PHE A 183 -22.36 -9.38 -1.58
C PHE A 183 -23.09 -9.18 -2.91
N THR A 184 -24.37 -8.80 -2.84
CA THR A 184 -25.19 -8.49 -4.02
C THR A 184 -24.65 -7.34 -4.86
N ASN A 185 -23.90 -6.41 -4.25
CA ASN A 185 -23.21 -5.32 -4.94
C ASN A 185 -21.91 -5.74 -5.67
N GLY A 186 -21.53 -7.02 -5.60
CA GLY A 186 -20.33 -7.56 -6.25
C GLY A 186 -19.04 -7.45 -5.44
N ILE A 187 -19.06 -6.81 -4.27
CA ILE A 187 -17.92 -6.75 -3.35
C ILE A 187 -17.69 -8.14 -2.74
N LYS A 188 -16.43 -8.51 -2.55
CA LYS A 188 -16.00 -9.70 -1.83
C LYS A 188 -15.20 -9.32 -0.59
N GLU A 189 -15.56 -9.87 0.55
CA GLU A 189 -14.85 -9.70 1.81
C GLU A 189 -14.24 -11.04 2.25
N PHE A 190 -13.05 -11.01 2.82
CA PHE A 190 -12.32 -12.20 3.28
C PHE A 190 -12.03 -12.08 4.78
N ILE A 191 -12.44 -13.06 5.56
CA ILE A 191 -12.29 -13.09 7.02
C ILE A 191 -11.58 -14.38 7.44
N PRO A 192 -10.51 -14.30 8.24
CA PRO A 192 -9.82 -15.48 8.72
C PRO A 192 -10.68 -16.26 9.74
N LEU A 193 -10.64 -17.58 9.66
CA LEU A 193 -11.30 -18.51 10.58
C LEU A 193 -10.28 -19.50 11.15
N ILE A 194 -10.35 -19.73 12.46
CA ILE A 194 -9.56 -20.74 13.17
C ILE A 194 -10.51 -21.85 13.63
N LYS A 195 -10.38 -23.03 13.04
CA LYS A 195 -11.08 -24.26 13.45
C LYS A 195 -10.24 -25.01 14.49
N GLN A 196 -10.84 -25.32 15.64
CA GLN A 196 -10.25 -26.17 16.69
C GLN A 196 -10.63 -27.63 16.55
#